data_AF-A0ABD0Q2Y5-F1
#
_entry.id   AF-A0ABD0Q2Y5-F1
#
_cell.length_a   1.000
_cell.length_b   1.000
_cell.length_c   1.000
_cell.angle_alpha   90.00
_cell.angle_beta   90.00
_cell.angle_gamma   90.00
#
_symmetry.space_group_name_H-M   'P 1'
#
loop_
_entity.id
_entity.type
_entity.pdbx_description
1 polymer ?
#
loop_
_entity_poly.entity_id
_entity_poly.type
_entity_poly.pdbx_seq_one_letter_code
_entity_poly.pdbx_strand_id
1 'polypeptide(L)'
;KITLINTACWWESFDLKDSPEVVKQELVCSVFLCPPGPHVFLLVINLSWPFTKENRLSIETHLGLFGEKIWSHTIVIFTGANLIDKSINQHIENQGEDLQEILRRCGERYHAFDLKNKSVGVQELLVKIDDVVVANNGKHFETCDGVLDIKRKRDENERRAKARQKTVQGKRDLLKEL
;
A
#
# COMPACT_ATOMS: atom_id res chain seq x y z
N LYS A 1 -2.24 -3.12 19.92
CA LYS A 1 -2.45 -1.78 19.30
C LYS A 1 -2.35 -1.96 17.79
N ILE A 2 -3.31 -1.45 17.02
CA ILE A 2 -3.31 -1.55 15.55
C ILE A 2 -3.08 -0.15 14.97
N THR A 3 -2.28 -0.06 13.91
CA THR A 3 -2.05 1.18 13.15
C THR A 3 -2.33 0.88 11.68
N LEU A 4 -3.30 1.60 11.11
CA LEU A 4 -3.66 1.49 9.71
C LEU A 4 -3.19 2.77 8.99
N ILE A 5 -2.38 2.60 7.96
CA ILE A 5 -1.94 3.69 7.10
C ILE A 5 -2.72 3.58 5.80
N ASN A 6 -3.54 4.59 5.51
CA ASN A 6 -4.17 4.70 4.20
C ASN A 6 -3.21 5.38 3.23
N THR A 7 -2.80 4.66 2.20
CA THR A 7 -2.14 5.26 1.04
C THR A 7 -3.20 5.83 0.12
N ALA A 8 -2.92 6.84 -0.71
CA ALA A 8 -3.89 7.30 -1.71
C ALA A 8 -4.38 6.13 -2.61
N CYS A 9 -5.44 6.28 -3.39
CA CYS A 9 -5.86 5.23 -4.33
C CYS A 9 -5.20 5.49 -5.69
N TRP A 10 -3.96 5.03 -5.87
CA TRP A 10 -3.10 5.40 -7.02
C TRP A 10 -3.21 4.42 -8.19
N TRP A 11 -3.35 3.12 -7.89
CA TRP A 11 -3.18 2.04 -8.89
C TRP A 11 -4.44 1.76 -9.72
N GLU A 12 -5.63 2.14 -9.25
CA GLU A 12 -6.90 2.00 -9.99
C GLU A 12 -7.09 3.07 -11.08
N SER A 13 -6.30 4.15 -11.07
CA SER A 13 -6.50 5.29 -11.99
C SER A 13 -5.30 5.65 -12.86
N PHE A 14 -4.09 5.15 -12.57
CA PHE A 14 -2.89 5.53 -13.32
C PHE A 14 -1.87 4.38 -13.44
N ASP A 15 -1.25 4.24 -14.61
CA ASP A 15 -0.01 3.47 -14.76
C ASP A 15 1.09 4.18 -13.94
N LEU A 16 2.03 3.43 -13.38
CA LEU A 16 3.17 4.02 -12.69
C LEU A 16 3.97 4.94 -13.62
N LYS A 17 3.97 4.69 -14.93
CA LYS A 17 4.62 5.57 -15.92
C LYS A 17 4.00 6.97 -15.94
N ASP A 18 2.70 7.07 -15.71
CA ASP A 18 1.94 8.33 -15.75
C ASP A 18 1.86 9.01 -14.38
N SER A 19 2.21 8.28 -13.32
CA SER A 19 2.24 8.81 -11.96
C SER A 19 3.41 9.79 -11.77
N PRO A 20 3.17 11.00 -11.20
CA PRO A 20 4.24 11.93 -10.85
C PRO A 20 5.30 11.30 -9.94
N GLU A 21 6.55 11.73 -10.05
CA GLU A 21 7.64 11.20 -9.22
C GLU A 21 7.39 11.43 -7.71
N VAL A 22 6.80 12.59 -7.36
CA VAL A 22 6.40 12.91 -5.98
C VAL A 22 5.42 11.87 -5.44
N VAL A 23 4.51 11.41 -6.29
CA VAL A 23 3.48 10.46 -5.96
C VAL A 23 4.11 9.07 -5.70
N LYS A 24 5.05 8.63 -6.54
CA LYS A 24 5.83 7.39 -6.28
C LYS A 24 6.63 7.47 -4.98
N GLN A 25 7.24 8.62 -4.70
CA GLN A 25 8.03 8.84 -3.49
C GLN A 25 7.16 8.82 -2.23
N GLU A 26 5.95 9.37 -2.28
CA GLU A 26 5.02 9.31 -1.16
C GLU A 26 4.54 7.87 -0.91
N LEU A 27 4.26 7.11 -1.97
CA LEU A 27 3.90 5.70 -1.86
C LEU A 27 4.99 4.92 -1.14
N VAL A 28 6.24 4.98 -1.62
CA VAL A 28 7.33 4.22 -0.98
C VAL A 28 7.70 4.73 0.40
N CYS A 29 7.56 6.03 0.65
CA CYS A 29 7.84 6.60 1.97
C CYS A 29 6.76 6.29 3.01
N SER A 30 5.58 5.81 2.59
CA SER A 30 4.47 5.52 3.50
C SER A 30 4.82 4.49 4.57
N VAL A 31 5.76 3.58 4.29
CA VAL A 31 6.25 2.57 5.26
C VAL A 31 6.90 3.21 6.48
N PHE A 32 7.48 4.40 6.34
CA PHE A 32 8.10 5.12 7.45
C PHE A 32 7.09 5.84 8.35
N LEU A 33 5.80 5.88 7.98
CA LEU A 33 4.73 6.43 8.82
C LEU A 33 4.36 5.48 9.97
N CYS A 34 4.83 4.23 9.94
CA CYS A 34 4.59 3.23 10.97
C CYS A 34 5.88 2.52 11.42
N PRO A 35 6.77 3.19 12.18
CA PRO A 35 8.01 2.56 12.66
C PRO A 35 7.73 1.31 13.53
N PRO A 36 8.55 0.24 13.40
CA PRO A 36 9.73 0.12 12.54
C PRO A 36 9.43 -0.16 11.06
N GLY A 37 8.21 -0.59 10.75
CA GLY A 37 7.65 -0.77 9.41
C GLY A 37 6.29 -1.47 9.50
N PRO A 38 5.54 -1.59 8.40
CA PRO A 38 4.27 -2.31 8.40
C PRO A 38 4.49 -3.81 8.55
N HIS A 39 3.59 -4.48 9.27
CA HIS A 39 3.60 -5.95 9.36
C HIS A 39 2.94 -6.60 8.16
N VAL A 40 1.88 -5.97 7.64
CA VAL A 40 1.05 -6.48 6.56
C VAL A 40 0.68 -5.33 5.62
N PHE A 41 0.63 -5.62 4.33
CA PHE A 41 0.06 -4.75 3.29
C PHE A 41 -1.30 -5.31 2.88
N LEU A 42 -2.27 -4.42 2.72
CA LEU A 42 -3.61 -4.79 2.26
C LEU A 42 -3.80 -4.28 0.84
N LEU A 43 -3.89 -5.21 -0.13
CA LEU A 43 -4.16 -4.89 -1.53
C LEU A 43 -5.67 -5.03 -1.77
N VAL A 44 -6.39 -3.92 -1.82
CA VAL A 44 -7.83 -3.92 -2.03
C VAL A 44 -8.15 -4.13 -3.51
N ILE A 45 -9.08 -5.00 -3.87
CA ILE A 45 -9.56 -5.19 -5.25
C ILE A 45 -11.08 -5.27 -5.24
N ASN A 46 -11.73 -4.47 -6.07
CA ASN A 46 -13.18 -4.48 -6.17
C ASN A 46 -13.67 -5.52 -7.20
N LEU A 47 -14.39 -6.54 -6.73
CA LEU A 47 -14.92 -7.63 -7.56
C LEU A 47 -16.18 -7.26 -8.36
N SER A 48 -16.73 -6.05 -8.18
CA SER A 48 -17.84 -5.54 -8.98
C SER A 48 -17.45 -5.20 -10.41
N TRP A 49 -16.16 -5.11 -10.71
CA TRP A 49 -15.63 -4.83 -12.04
C TRP A 49 -14.72 -5.97 -12.50
N PRO A 50 -14.64 -6.24 -13.81
CA PRO A 50 -13.69 -7.22 -14.34
C PRO A 50 -12.24 -6.80 -14.05
N PHE A 51 -11.45 -7.73 -13.54
CA PHE A 51 -10.02 -7.54 -13.36
C PHE A 51 -9.30 -7.70 -14.71
N THR A 52 -8.50 -6.71 -15.10
CA THR A 52 -7.80 -6.70 -16.39
C THR A 52 -6.30 -6.88 -16.26
N LYS A 53 -5.65 -7.18 -17.39
CA LYS A 53 -4.19 -7.23 -17.50
C LYS A 53 -3.54 -5.91 -17.07
N GLU A 54 -4.15 -4.78 -17.41
CA GLU A 54 -3.67 -3.46 -17.00
C GLU A 54 -3.69 -3.32 -15.47
N ASN A 55 -4.72 -3.84 -14.80
CA ASN A 55 -4.75 -3.86 -13.34
C ASN A 55 -3.58 -4.67 -12.76
N ARG A 56 -3.31 -5.87 -13.29
CA ARG A 56 -2.15 -6.68 -12.86
C ARG A 56 -0.85 -5.93 -13.05
N LEU A 57 -0.59 -5.41 -14.26
CA LEU A 57 0.66 -4.70 -14.56
C LEU A 57 0.84 -3.47 -13.66
N SER A 58 -0.24 -2.73 -13.38
CA SER A 58 -0.22 -1.62 -12.44
C SER A 58 0.17 -2.08 -11.04
N ILE A 59 -0.48 -3.12 -10.51
CA ILE A 59 -0.19 -3.67 -9.17
C ILE A 59 1.26 -4.16 -9.08
N GLU A 60 1.73 -4.94 -10.05
CA GLU A 60 3.10 -5.46 -10.09
C GLU A 60 4.13 -4.34 -10.11
N THR A 61 3.86 -3.28 -10.88
CA THR A 61 4.78 -2.15 -11.00
C THR A 61 4.82 -1.32 -9.72
N HIS A 62 3.67 -1.06 -9.10
CA HIS A 62 3.60 -0.28 -7.85
C HIS A 62 4.16 -1.04 -6.65
N LEU A 63 3.78 -2.30 -6.46
CA LEU A 63 4.32 -3.13 -5.38
C LEU A 63 5.81 -3.45 -5.62
N GLY A 64 6.23 -3.55 -6.88
CA GLY A 64 7.63 -3.72 -7.28
C GLY A 64 8.57 -2.63 -6.74
N LEU A 65 8.07 -1.42 -6.46
CA LEU A 65 8.86 -0.35 -5.83
C LEU A 65 9.40 -0.72 -4.44
N PHE A 66 8.72 -1.63 -3.74
CA PHE A 66 9.13 -2.12 -2.42
C PHE A 66 10.04 -3.36 -2.52
N GLY A 67 10.20 -3.93 -3.72
CA GLY A 67 10.95 -5.15 -3.98
C GLY A 67 10.17 -6.43 -3.66
N GLU A 68 10.72 -7.58 -4.05
CA GLU A 68 10.03 -8.88 -4.02
C GLU A 68 9.55 -9.33 -2.63
N LYS A 69 10.17 -8.86 -1.55
CA LYS A 69 9.73 -9.21 -0.19
C LYS A 69 8.31 -8.74 0.13
N ILE A 70 7.79 -7.71 -0.54
CA ILE A 70 6.47 -7.16 -0.23
C ILE A 70 5.37 -8.21 -0.36
N TRP A 71 5.48 -9.10 -1.36
CA TRP A 71 4.48 -10.12 -1.63
C TRP A 71 4.29 -11.06 -0.44
N SER A 72 5.36 -11.37 0.30
CA SER A 72 5.30 -12.20 1.52
C SER A 72 4.56 -11.52 2.69
N HIS A 73 4.33 -10.20 2.63
CA HIS A 73 3.59 -9.42 3.62
C HIS A 73 2.21 -8.96 3.11
N THR A 74 1.80 -9.29 1.89
CA THR A 74 0.56 -8.79 1.29
C THR A 74 -0.60 -9.77 1.45
N ILE A 75 -1.79 -9.24 1.80
CA ILE A 75 -3.08 -9.92 1.74
C ILE A 75 -3.97 -9.19 0.73
N VAL A 76 -4.60 -9.93 -0.17
CA VAL A 76 -5.58 -9.36 -1.11
C VAL A 76 -6.94 -9.24 -0.43
N ILE A 77 -7.53 -8.04 -0.44
CA ILE A 77 -8.84 -7.76 0.15
C ILE A 77 -9.84 -7.55 -0.97
N PHE A 78 -10.80 -8.46 -1.10
CA PHE A 78 -11.87 -8.33 -2.07
C PHE A 78 -13.04 -7.53 -1.49
N THR A 79 -13.42 -6.45 -2.16
CA THR A 79 -14.64 -5.68 -1.87
C THR A 79 -15.70 -5.95 -2.93
N GLY A 80 -16.96 -5.59 -2.66
CA GLY A 80 -18.07 -5.85 -3.60
C GLY A 80 -18.51 -7.31 -3.64
N ALA A 81 -17.97 -8.16 -2.75
CA ALA A 81 -18.31 -9.57 -2.61
C ALA A 81 -19.82 -9.80 -2.37
N ASN A 82 -20.45 -8.88 -1.66
CA ASN A 82 -21.87 -8.89 -1.33
C ASN A 82 -22.80 -8.63 -2.53
N LEU A 83 -22.24 -8.26 -3.68
CA LEU A 83 -22.95 -8.00 -4.95
C LEU A 83 -22.85 -9.18 -5.92
N ILE A 84 -22.22 -10.28 -5.50
CA ILE A 84 -21.99 -11.46 -6.32
C ILE A 84 -23.04 -12.52 -5.96
N ASP A 85 -23.80 -12.99 -6.94
CA ASP A 85 -24.83 -14.03 -6.76
C ASP A 85 -24.25 -15.46 -6.67
N LYS A 86 -22.96 -15.62 -7.00
CA LYS A 86 -22.20 -16.88 -6.96
C LYS A 86 -21.35 -16.97 -5.69
N SER A 87 -20.83 -18.16 -5.39
CA SER A 87 -19.79 -18.29 -4.37
C SER A 87 -18.58 -17.43 -4.73
N ILE A 88 -18.00 -16.77 -3.74
CA ILE A 88 -16.85 -15.87 -3.94
C ILE A 88 -15.68 -16.58 -4.63
N ASN A 89 -15.42 -17.83 -4.27
CA ASN A 89 -14.35 -18.64 -4.86
C ASN A 89 -14.59 -18.85 -6.35
N GLN A 90 -15.81 -19.22 -6.75
CA GLN A 90 -16.14 -19.33 -8.18
C GLN A 90 -16.04 -17.99 -8.91
N HIS A 91 -16.38 -16.87 -8.26
CA HIS A 91 -16.22 -15.57 -8.90
C HIS A 91 -14.76 -15.22 -9.12
N ILE A 92 -13.91 -15.46 -8.12
CA ILE A 92 -12.46 -15.25 -8.20
C ILE A 92 -11.83 -16.13 -9.31
N GLU A 93 -12.23 -17.40 -9.39
CA GLU A 93 -11.80 -18.32 -10.46
C GLU A 93 -12.18 -17.80 -11.85
N ASN A 94 -13.37 -17.19 -11.98
CA ASN A 94 -13.88 -16.65 -13.25
C ASN A 94 -13.27 -15.29 -13.65
N GLN A 95 -12.50 -14.61 -12.79
CA GLN A 95 -11.86 -13.33 -13.12
C GLN A 95 -10.64 -13.48 -14.05
N GLY A 96 -10.20 -14.71 -14.32
CA GLY A 96 -9.14 -15.01 -15.27
C GLY A 96 -7.72 -15.00 -14.69
N GLU A 97 -6.75 -15.36 -15.54
CA GLU A 97 -5.36 -15.63 -15.14
C GLU A 97 -4.62 -14.43 -14.54
N ASP A 98 -4.96 -13.20 -14.96
CA ASP A 98 -4.29 -12.01 -14.44
C ASP A 98 -4.57 -11.82 -12.93
N LEU A 99 -5.78 -12.10 -12.44
CA LEU A 99 -6.07 -12.05 -11.00
C LEU A 99 -5.40 -13.21 -10.28
N GLN A 100 -5.44 -14.40 -10.86
CA GLN A 100 -4.81 -15.59 -10.28
C GLN A 100 -3.32 -15.42 -10.10
N GLU A 101 -2.64 -14.71 -11.01
CA GLU A 101 -1.22 -14.40 -10.86
C GLU A 101 -0.94 -13.53 -9.62
N ILE A 102 -1.76 -12.51 -9.37
CA ILE A 102 -1.63 -11.68 -8.16
C ILE A 102 -1.85 -12.51 -6.89
N LEU A 103 -2.84 -13.41 -6.89
CA LEU A 103 -3.11 -14.31 -5.77
C LEU A 103 -1.95 -15.27 -5.51
N ARG A 104 -1.38 -15.87 -6.57
CA ARG A 104 -0.20 -16.74 -6.49
C ARG A 104 1.00 -16.02 -5.91
N ARG A 105 1.29 -14.79 -6.37
CA ARG A 105 2.37 -13.97 -5.80
C ARG A 105 2.14 -13.67 -4.32
N CYS A 106 0.89 -13.43 -3.94
CA CYS A 106 0.50 -13.25 -2.55
C CYS A 106 0.37 -14.56 -1.77
N GLY A 107 0.75 -15.72 -2.31
CA GLY A 107 0.68 -17.01 -1.62
C GLY A 107 -0.73 -17.47 -1.29
N GLU A 108 -1.69 -17.19 -2.19
CA GLU A 108 -3.12 -17.50 -2.03
C GLU A 108 -3.78 -16.83 -0.81
N ARG A 109 -3.18 -15.75 -0.29
CA ARG A 109 -3.72 -15.00 0.84
C ARG A 109 -4.68 -13.93 0.35
N TYR A 110 -5.97 -14.21 0.48
CA TYR A 110 -7.02 -13.24 0.26
C TYR A 110 -8.12 -13.29 1.32
N HIS A 111 -8.87 -12.20 1.45
CA HIS A 111 -10.03 -12.10 2.32
C HIS A 111 -11.14 -11.32 1.61
N ALA A 112 -12.34 -11.88 1.57
CA ALA A 112 -13.51 -11.24 1.03
C ALA A 112 -14.25 -10.48 2.12
N PHE A 113 -14.30 -9.16 1.99
CA PHE A 113 -14.91 -8.31 2.99
C PHE A 113 -16.43 -8.20 2.74
N ASP A 114 -17.24 -8.80 3.61
CA ASP A 114 -18.68 -8.56 3.64
C ASP A 114 -19.01 -7.32 4.48
N LEU A 115 -19.42 -6.25 3.81
CA LEU A 115 -19.81 -5.00 4.46
C LEU A 115 -21.11 -5.10 5.26
N LYS A 116 -21.88 -6.19 5.12
CA LYS A 116 -23.11 -6.44 5.90
C LYS A 116 -22.80 -6.92 7.32
N ASN A 117 -21.74 -7.71 7.52
CA ASN A 117 -21.34 -8.23 8.83
C ASN A 117 -19.91 -7.83 9.20
N LYS A 118 -19.75 -6.53 9.47
CA LYS A 118 -18.44 -5.89 9.65
C LYS A 118 -17.61 -6.48 10.80
N SER A 119 -18.22 -6.87 11.93
CA SER A 119 -17.44 -7.36 13.08
C SER A 119 -16.79 -8.71 12.78
N VAL A 120 -17.55 -9.62 12.18
CA VAL A 120 -17.06 -10.96 11.80
C VAL A 120 -15.98 -10.84 10.73
N GLY A 121 -16.20 -10.03 9.69
CA GLY A 121 -15.21 -9.81 8.64
C GLY A 121 -13.89 -9.24 9.17
N VAL A 122 -13.94 -8.27 10.11
CA VAL A 122 -12.72 -7.75 10.75
C VAL A 122 -12.03 -8.82 11.59
N GLN A 123 -12.78 -9.63 12.36
CA GLN A 123 -12.19 -10.68 13.19
C GLN A 123 -11.47 -11.74 12.34
N GLU A 124 -12.08 -12.19 11.25
CA GLU A 124 -11.45 -13.12 10.31
C GLU A 124 -10.22 -12.53 9.62
N LEU A 125 -10.27 -11.25 9.26
CA LEU A 125 -9.11 -10.56 8.69
C LEU A 125 -7.96 -10.49 9.70
N LEU A 126 -8.25 -10.23 10.98
CA LEU A 126 -7.22 -10.18 12.03
C LEU A 126 -6.52 -11.54 12.21
N VAL A 127 -7.26 -12.65 12.14
CA VAL A 127 -6.65 -13.99 12.17
C VAL A 127 -5.69 -14.18 10.99
N LYS A 128 -6.09 -13.79 9.77
CA LYS A 128 -5.22 -13.88 8.59
C LYS A 128 -3.99 -12.97 8.69
N ILE A 129 -4.13 -11.81 9.32
CA ILE A 129 -3.00 -10.92 9.61
C ILE A 129 -2.03 -11.61 10.56
N ASP A 130 -2.51 -12.24 11.63
CA ASP A 130 -1.66 -12.98 12.56
C ASP A 130 -0.91 -14.12 11.85
N ASP A 131 -1.56 -14.85 10.95
CA ASP A 131 -0.92 -15.89 10.13
C ASP A 131 0.23 -15.34 9.28
N VAL A 132 0.04 -14.17 8.65
CA VAL A 132 1.11 -13.51 7.87
C VAL A 132 2.26 -13.07 8.77
N VAL A 133 1.96 -12.55 9.96
CA VAL A 133 3.00 -12.13 10.92
C VAL A 133 3.80 -13.33 11.40
N VAL A 134 3.14 -14.44 11.74
CA VAL A 134 3.79 -15.69 12.16
C VAL A 134 4.65 -16.26 11.03
N ALA A 135 4.13 -16.29 9.79
CA ALA A 135 4.87 -16.76 8.62
C ALA A 135 6.13 -15.93 8.34
N ASN A 136 6.14 -14.65 8.72
CA ASN A 136 7.30 -13.75 8.64
C ASN A 136 8.10 -13.68 9.96
N ASN A 137 7.98 -14.68 10.84
CA ASN A 137 8.71 -14.78 12.11
C ASN A 137 8.49 -13.57 13.05
N GLY A 138 7.32 -12.95 13.01
CA GLY A 138 7.02 -11.75 13.78
C GLY A 138 7.73 -10.48 13.28
N LYS A 139 8.43 -10.54 12.13
CA LYS A 139 9.16 -9.40 11.59
C LYS A 139 8.22 -8.49 10.81
N HIS A 140 8.48 -7.19 10.93
CA HIS A 140 7.89 -6.18 10.06
C HIS A 140 8.57 -6.22 8.69
N PHE A 141 7.93 -5.62 7.70
CA PHE A 141 8.52 -5.47 6.38
C PHE A 141 9.73 -4.55 6.43
N GLU A 142 10.88 -5.09 6.03
CA GLU A 142 12.12 -4.34 5.85
C GLU A 142 12.16 -3.75 4.44
N THR A 143 12.22 -2.43 4.36
CA THR A 143 12.32 -1.70 3.09
C THR A 143 13.69 -1.86 2.44
N CYS A 144 13.78 -1.67 1.13
CA CYS A 144 15.03 -1.80 0.37
C CYS A 144 15.86 -0.51 0.38
N ASP A 145 17.16 -0.62 0.07
CA ASP A 145 18.11 0.51 0.06
C ASP A 145 17.65 1.68 -0.83
N GLY A 146 17.02 1.37 -1.97
CA GLY A 146 16.48 2.40 -2.87
C GLY A 146 15.42 3.29 -2.19
N VAL A 147 14.56 2.70 -1.36
CA VAL A 147 13.52 3.45 -0.62
C VAL A 147 14.14 4.25 0.54
N LEU A 148 15.17 3.72 1.20
CA LEU A 148 15.94 4.47 2.21
C LEU A 148 16.64 5.70 1.60
N ASP A 149 17.19 5.57 0.41
CA ASP A 149 17.82 6.68 -0.32
C ASP A 149 16.83 7.77 -0.69
N ILE A 150 15.63 7.38 -1.15
CA ILE A 150 14.53 8.32 -1.43
C ILE A 150 14.15 9.08 -0.15
N LYS A 151 13.99 8.36 0.97
CA LYS A 151 13.68 8.97 2.27
C LYS A 151 14.77 9.94 2.73
N ARG A 152 16.04 9.56 2.62
CA ARG A 152 17.19 10.41 2.96
C ARG A 152 17.18 11.72 2.16
N LYS A 153 17.04 11.63 0.83
CA LYS A 153 16.95 12.81 -0.06
C LYS A 153 15.77 13.71 0.30
N ARG A 154 14.61 13.13 0.62
CA ARG A 154 13.43 13.88 1.06
C ARG A 154 13.69 14.66 2.35
N ASP A 155 14.27 14.00 3.36
CA ASP A 155 14.57 14.63 4.65
C ASP A 155 15.61 15.74 4.53
N GLU A 156 16.63 15.56 3.69
CA GLU A 156 17.62 16.60 3.38
C GLU A 156 16.98 17.81 2.69
N ASN A 157 16.13 17.57 1.69
CA ASN A 157 15.41 18.64 0.99
C ASN A 157 14.49 19.41 1.94
N GLU A 158 13.78 18.72 2.83
CA GLU A 158 12.90 19.36 3.81
C GLU A 158 13.70 20.19 4.83
N ARG A 159 14.84 19.67 5.31
CA ARG A 159 15.76 20.44 6.20
C ARG A 159 16.27 21.70 5.51
N ARG A 160 16.68 21.60 4.23
CA ARG A 160 17.14 22.75 3.43
C ARG A 160 16.03 23.78 3.23
N ALA A 161 14.81 23.33 2.94
CA ALA A 161 13.64 24.21 2.78
C ALA A 161 13.29 24.95 4.08
N LYS A 162 13.25 24.24 5.22
CA LYS A 162 13.02 24.83 6.56
C LYS A 162 14.09 25.85 6.92
N ALA A 163 15.37 25.58 6.63
CA ALA A 163 16.46 26.52 6.86
C ALA A 163 16.30 27.80 6.02
N ARG A 164 15.98 27.67 4.73
CA ARG A 164 15.71 28.82 3.84
C ARG A 164 14.53 29.65 4.34
N GLN A 165 13.44 29.00 4.76
CA GLN A 165 12.26 29.69 5.28
C GLN A 165 12.58 30.49 6.55
N LYS A 166 13.36 29.94 7.49
CA LYS A 166 13.82 30.65 8.69
C LYS A 166 14.66 31.88 8.36
N THR A 167 15.59 31.77 7.41
CA THR A 167 16.42 32.90 6.97
C THR A 167 15.59 34.01 6.34
N VAL A 168 14.62 33.66 5.49
CA VAL A 168 13.72 34.64 4.86
C VAL A 168 12.83 35.31 5.90
N GLN A 169 12.30 34.55 6.85
CA GLN A 169 11.47 35.08 7.94
C GLN A 169 12.25 36.05 8.82
N GLY A 170 13.46 35.69 9.24
CA GLY A 170 14.31 36.57 10.05
C GLY A 170 14.65 37.90 9.36
N LYS A 171 14.96 37.87 8.05
CA LYS A 171 15.15 39.12 7.27
C LYS A 171 13.89 39.96 7.18
N ARG A 172 12.72 39.32 7.03
CA ARG A 172 11.42 40.00 6.96
C ARG A 172 11.06 40.66 8.29
N ASP A 173 11.39 40.05 9.42
CA ASP A 173 11.10 40.62 10.73
C ASP A 173 12.05 41.78 11.06
N LEU A 174 13.34 41.68 10.72
CA LEU A 174 14.29 42.81 10.78
C LEU A 174 13.82 44.03 9.97
N LEU A 175 13.23 43.81 8.79
CA LEU A 175 12.70 44.88 7.94
C LEU A 175 11.44 45.57 8.50
N LYS A 176 10.72 44.94 9.44
CA LYS A 176 9.55 45.55 10.11
C LYS A 176 9.94 46.36 11.34
N GLU A 177 11.13 46.15 11.87
CA GLU A 177 11.67 46.87 13.03
C GLU A 177 12.39 48.18 12.62
N LEU A 178 12.52 48.42 11.31
CA LEU A 178 12.98 49.66 10.69
C LEU A 178 11.79 50.58 10.35
#